data_AF-A0A0K3BSW4-F1
#
_entry.id   AF-A0A0K3BSW4-F1
#
_cell.length_a   1.000
_cell.length_b   1.000
_cell.length_c   1.000
_cell.angle_alpha   90.00
_cell.angle_beta   90.00
_cell.angle_gamma   90.00
#
_symmetry.space_group_name_H-M   'P 1'
#
loop_
_entity.id
_entity.type
_entity.pdbx_description
1 polymer ?
#
loop_
_entity_poly.entity_id
_entity_poly.type
_entity_poly.pdbx_seq_one_letter_code
_entity_poly.pdbx_strand_id
1 'polypeptide(L)'
;MKAPLPLLVAVPDRDDDNGKTLRHAARQRYLTTLADGLPCSGRELANMYGMSERWGCYQIRAARRNHTTHPPTNPPDSPTNTTNHPHAIASQRSDSS
;
A
#
# COMPACT_ATOMS: atom_id res chain seq x y z
N MET A 1 -36.29 -47.78 10.95
CA MET A 1 -36.04 -47.07 9.68
C MET A 1 -35.36 -45.75 10.04
N LYS A 2 -34.05 -45.61 9.79
CA LYS A 2 -33.27 -44.43 10.18
C LYS A 2 -33.00 -43.60 8.92
N ALA A 3 -33.70 -42.48 8.76
CA ALA A 3 -33.45 -41.57 7.66
C ALA A 3 -32.08 -40.89 7.86
N PRO A 4 -31.21 -40.80 6.85
CA PRO A 4 -29.99 -40.03 6.95
C PRO A 4 -30.34 -38.54 6.89
N LEU A 5 -29.87 -37.78 7.88
CA LEU A 5 -30.00 -36.33 7.88
C LEU A 5 -29.32 -35.74 6.63
N PRO A 6 -29.91 -34.76 5.96
CA PRO A 6 -29.23 -34.03 4.91
C PRO A 6 -28.06 -33.26 5.53
N LEU A 7 -26.85 -33.60 5.11
CA LEU A 7 -25.65 -32.80 5.36
C LEU A 7 -25.91 -31.40 4.79
N LEU A 8 -26.21 -30.44 5.67
CA LEU A 8 -26.12 -29.02 5.38
C LEU A 8 -24.66 -28.73 5.00
N VAL A 9 -24.36 -28.81 3.71
CA VAL A 9 -23.14 -28.28 3.14
C VAL A 9 -23.20 -26.78 3.38
N ALA A 10 -22.49 -26.30 4.40
CA ALA A 10 -22.20 -24.89 4.58
C ALA A 10 -21.49 -24.42 3.30
N VAL A 11 -22.24 -23.82 2.39
CA VAL A 11 -21.67 -23.17 1.21
C VAL A 11 -20.75 -22.09 1.76
N PRO A 12 -19.42 -22.18 1.55
CA PRO A 12 -18.54 -21.13 1.99
C PRO A 12 -18.99 -19.82 1.36
N ASP A 13 -19.02 -18.79 2.18
CA ASP A 13 -19.37 -17.40 1.86
C ASP A 13 -18.39 -16.82 0.83
N ARG A 14 -18.48 -17.31 -0.41
CA ARG A 14 -17.54 -17.08 -1.52
C ARG A 14 -17.66 -15.67 -2.09
N ASP A 15 -18.68 -14.92 -1.71
CA ASP A 15 -18.94 -13.58 -2.24
C ASP A 15 -17.95 -12.54 -1.68
N ASP A 16 -17.47 -12.73 -0.44
CA ASP A 16 -16.53 -11.80 0.20
C ASP A 16 -15.12 -11.83 -0.42
N ASP A 17 -14.65 -13.01 -0.82
CA ASP A 17 -13.33 -13.17 -1.43
C ASP A 17 -13.28 -12.62 -2.86
N ASN A 18 -14.39 -12.73 -3.59
CA ASN A 18 -14.52 -12.13 -4.92
C ASN A 18 -14.43 -10.60 -4.84
N GLY A 19 -15.13 -9.99 -3.89
CA GLY A 19 -15.07 -8.53 -3.67
C GLY A 19 -13.68 -8.03 -3.31
N LYS A 20 -12.91 -8.76 -2.47
CA LYS A 20 -11.51 -8.41 -2.15
C LYS A 20 -10.60 -8.53 -3.36
N THR A 21 -10.75 -9.60 -4.13
CA THR A 21 -9.95 -9.86 -5.34
C THR A 21 -10.17 -8.79 -6.40
N LEU A 22 -11.42 -8.40 -6.66
CA LEU A 22 -11.75 -7.34 -7.62
C LEU A 22 -11.16 -5.98 -7.21
N ARG A 23 -11.26 -5.62 -5.92
CA ARG A 23 -10.65 -4.39 -5.41
C ARG A 23 -9.13 -4.41 -5.51
N HIS A 24 -8.50 -5.56 -5.29
CA HIS A 24 -7.05 -5.70 -5.45
C HIS A 24 -6.63 -5.55 -6.92
N ALA A 25 -7.31 -6.27 -7.82
CA ALA A 25 -7.04 -6.20 -9.26
C ALA A 25 -7.20 -4.78 -9.81
N ALA A 26 -8.27 -4.08 -9.43
CA ALA A 26 -8.50 -2.70 -9.87
C ALA A 26 -7.41 -1.74 -9.39
N ARG A 27 -6.92 -1.89 -8.14
CA ARG A 27 -5.82 -1.08 -7.63
C ARG A 27 -4.51 -1.35 -8.39
N GLN A 28 -4.17 -2.61 -8.62
CA GLN A 28 -2.98 -2.98 -9.39
C GLN A 28 -3.04 -2.44 -10.82
N ARG A 29 -4.19 -2.56 -11.49
CA ARG A 29 -4.39 -2.01 -12.84
C ARG A 29 -4.13 -0.51 -12.88
N TYR A 30 -4.68 0.25 -11.93
CA TYR A 30 -4.43 1.69 -11.84
C TYR A 30 -2.94 2.01 -11.62
N LEU A 31 -2.24 1.25 -10.78
CA LEU A 31 -0.79 1.41 -10.57
C LEU A 31 0.02 1.13 -11.85
N THR A 32 -0.34 0.12 -12.64
CA THR A 32 0.29 -0.13 -13.95
C THR A 32 0.08 1.05 -14.89
N THR A 33 -1.15 1.57 -14.99
CA THR A 33 -1.43 2.74 -15.86
C THR A 33 -0.67 3.99 -15.43
N LEU A 34 -0.38 4.14 -14.12
CA LEU A 34 0.48 5.21 -13.63
C LEU A 34 1.94 5.03 -14.07
N ALA A 35 2.46 3.79 -14.02
CA ALA A 35 3.81 3.48 -14.46
C ALA A 35 3.99 3.72 -15.97
N ASP A 36 2.95 3.47 -16.77
CA ASP A 36 2.92 3.71 -18.21
C ASP A 36 2.74 5.21 -18.58
N GLY A 37 2.57 6.08 -17.58
CA GLY A 37 2.38 7.53 -17.78
C GLY A 37 1.00 7.94 -18.28
N LEU A 38 0.04 7.02 -18.34
CA LEU A 38 -1.33 7.24 -18.83
C LEU A 38 -2.36 6.86 -17.74
N PRO A 39 -2.51 7.67 -16.69
CA PRO A 39 -3.41 7.33 -15.59
C PRO A 39 -4.87 7.24 -16.05
N CYS A 40 -5.51 6.09 -15.81
CA CYS A 40 -6.94 5.93 -16.04
C CYS A 40 -7.79 6.67 -15.00
N SER A 41 -8.93 7.19 -15.44
CA SER A 41 -9.93 7.84 -14.60
C SER A 41 -10.76 6.83 -13.79
N GLY A 42 -11.44 7.31 -12.75
CA GLY A 42 -12.32 6.46 -11.93
C GLY A 42 -13.45 5.84 -12.74
N ARG A 43 -13.97 6.54 -13.76
CA ARG A 43 -14.98 6.04 -14.69
C ARG A 43 -14.44 4.94 -15.60
N GLU A 44 -13.27 5.12 -16.19
CA GLU A 44 -12.63 4.09 -17.03
C GLU A 44 -12.30 2.85 -16.21
N LEU A 45 -11.77 3.04 -15.00
CA LEU A 45 -11.51 1.95 -14.07
C LEU A 45 -12.80 1.21 -13.72
N ALA A 46 -13.88 1.92 -13.41
CA ALA A 46 -15.16 1.31 -13.09
C ALA A 46 -15.76 0.54 -14.27
N ASN A 47 -15.68 1.09 -15.49
CA ASN A 47 -16.16 0.42 -16.70
C ASN A 47 -15.46 -0.93 -16.94
N MET A 48 -14.16 -1.04 -16.68
CA MET A 48 -13.41 -2.30 -16.84
C MET A 48 -13.90 -3.42 -15.92
N TYR A 49 -14.51 -3.09 -14.78
CA TYR A 49 -15.00 -4.05 -13.79
C TYR A 49 -16.53 -4.12 -13.69
N GLY A 50 -17.26 -3.42 -14.57
CA GLY A 50 -18.73 -3.36 -14.52
C GLY A 50 -19.27 -2.70 -13.25
N MET A 51 -18.50 -1.77 -12.67
CA MET A 51 -18.82 -1.11 -11.40
C MET A 51 -19.25 0.35 -11.61
N SER A 52 -19.70 1.00 -10.53
CA SER A 52 -20.05 2.43 -10.56
C SER A 52 -18.81 3.33 -10.55
N GLU A 53 -18.91 4.53 -11.12
CA GLU A 53 -17.82 5.53 -11.10
C GLU A 53 -17.36 5.87 -9.68
N ARG A 54 -18.30 5.98 -8.71
CA ARG A 54 -17.96 6.20 -7.29
C ARG A 54 -17.06 5.09 -6.75
N TRP A 55 -17.31 3.83 -7.15
CA TRP A 55 -16.46 2.70 -6.78
C TRP A 55 -15.05 2.81 -7.39
N GLY A 56 -14.93 3.19 -8.65
CA GLY A 56 -13.63 3.39 -9.30
C GLY A 56 -12.81 4.52 -8.66
N CYS A 57 -13.43 5.67 -8.40
CA CYS A 57 -12.80 6.78 -7.68
C CYS A 57 -12.31 6.37 -6.28
N TYR A 58 -13.07 5.51 -5.57
CA TYR A 58 -12.65 4.96 -4.29
C TYR A 58 -11.38 4.10 -4.43
N GLN A 59 -11.29 3.23 -5.45
CA GLN A 59 -10.10 2.40 -5.66
C GLN A 59 -8.86 3.22 -5.98
N ILE A 60 -8.97 4.28 -6.80
CA ILE A 60 -7.87 5.19 -7.09
C ILE A 60 -7.36 5.86 -5.81
N ARG A 61 -8.26 6.37 -4.98
CA ARG A 61 -7.90 6.98 -3.69
C ARG A 61 -7.24 5.96 -2.75
N ALA A 62 -7.70 4.71 -2.75
CA ALA A 62 -7.09 3.64 -1.98
C ALA A 62 -5.70 3.26 -2.49
N ALA A 63 -5.51 3.16 -3.81
CA ALA A 63 -4.21 2.87 -4.43
C ALA A 63 -3.17 3.95 -4.11
N ARG A 64 -3.55 5.24 -4.21
CA ARG A 64 -2.67 6.38 -3.90
C ARG A 64 -2.24 6.38 -2.43
N ARG A 65 -3.15 6.14 -1.49
CA ARG A 65 -2.83 6.08 -0.06
C ARG A 65 -1.82 4.98 0.26
N ASN A 66 -1.97 3.80 -0.35
CA ASN A 66 -1.07 2.67 -0.11
C ASN A 66 0.33 2.90 -0.71
N HIS A 67 0.46 3.69 -1.78
CA HIS A 67 1.74 4.02 -2.38
C HIS A 67 2.58 5.00 -1.53
N THR A 68 1.97 5.73 -0.60
CA THR A 68 2.67 6.68 0.28
C THR A 68 3.17 6.03 1.57
N THR A 69 2.75 4.81 1.90
CA THR A 69 3.09 4.14 3.18
C THR A 69 4.32 3.23 3.09
N HIS A 70 4.98 3.12 1.93
CA HIS A 70 6.36 2.63 1.89
C HIS A 70 7.30 3.83 2.07
N PRO A 71 7.87 4.09 3.26
CA PRO A 71 9.17 4.77 3.27
C PRO A 71 10.09 3.93 2.37
N PRO A 72 10.93 4.54 1.52
CA PRO A 72 11.91 3.79 0.77
C PRO A 72 12.70 2.97 1.79
N THR A 73 12.59 1.65 1.69
CA THR A 73 13.50 0.74 2.37
C THR A 73 14.86 0.99 1.75
N ASN A 74 15.56 2.00 2.28
CA ASN A 74 17.01 2.00 2.27
C ASN A 74 17.41 0.60 2.76
N PRO A 75 18.30 -0.11 2.05
CA PRO A 75 18.84 -1.35 2.57
C PRO A 75 19.42 -1.07 3.98
N PRO A 76 19.32 -2.01 4.93
CA PRO A 76 20.00 -1.89 6.22
C PRO A 76 21.51 -2.08 5.99
N ASP A 77 22.15 -1.13 5.32
CA ASP A 77 23.60 -1.03 5.29
C ASP A 77 24.06 -0.47 6.64
N SER A 78 24.47 -1.40 7.49
CA SER A 78 25.56 -1.28 8.47
C SER A 78 25.47 -0.20 9.56
N PRO A 79 25.53 -0.56 10.85
CA PRO A 79 25.77 0.40 11.91
C PRO A 79 27.26 0.80 11.90
N THR A 80 27.61 1.84 11.15
CA THR A 80 28.89 2.53 11.34
C THR A 80 28.66 4.02 11.49
N ASN A 81 28.60 4.43 12.77
CA ASN A 81 29.33 5.56 13.34
C ASN A 81 29.49 6.80 12.45
N THR A 82 28.83 7.92 12.80
CA THR A 82 29.49 9.23 12.92
C THR A 82 28.59 10.16 13.73
N THR A 83 28.95 10.28 15.00
CA THR A 83 28.55 11.36 15.90
C THR A 83 28.94 12.71 15.31
N ASN A 84 28.04 13.38 14.61
CA ASN A 84 28.14 14.82 14.33
C ASN A 84 27.62 15.58 15.56
N HIS A 85 28.47 15.73 16.58
CA HIS A 85 28.29 16.79 17.59
C HIS A 85 28.90 18.09 17.03
N PRO A 86 28.14 19.18 16.88
CA PRO A 86 28.74 20.50 16.73
C PRO A 86 29.14 20.98 18.13
N HIS A 87 30.40 20.76 18.53
CA HIS A 87 30.93 21.44 19.71
C HIS A 87 31.91 22.53 19.32
N ALA A 88 31.57 23.72 19.79
CA ALA A 88 32.20 25.00 19.58
C ALA A 88 33.73 24.95 19.63
N ILE A 89 34.32 25.61 18.63
CA ILE A 89 35.70 26.06 18.62
C ILE A 89 35.78 27.21 19.64
N ALA A 90 36.42 26.98 20.79
CA ALA A 90 36.86 28.06 21.67
C ALA A 90 38.25 27.72 22.21
N SER A 91 39.24 28.31 21.55
CA SER A 91 40.65 28.32 21.92
C SER A 91 40.82 28.76 23.37
N GLN A 92 41.40 27.91 24.22
CA GLN A 92 42.05 28.38 25.44
C GLN A 92 43.56 28.42 25.20
N ARG A 93 44.05 29.65 25.23
CA ARG A 93 45.45 30.03 25.18
C ARG A 93 46.12 29.65 26.50
N SER A 94 47.34 29.15 26.40
CA SER A 94 48.31 29.06 27.47
C SER A 94 48.72 30.46 27.95
N ASP A 95 48.80 30.68 29.27
CA ASP A 95 49.77 31.56 29.95
C ASP A 95 49.63 31.31 31.48
N SER A 96 50.56 30.58 32.09
CA SER A 96 51.69 31.07 32.90
C SER A 96 51.30 31.91 34.10
N SER A 97 51.55 31.38 35.31
CA SER A 97 52.22 32.13 36.37
C SER A 97 52.81 31.20 37.42
#